data_AF-A0A970CBW8-F1
#
_entry.id   AF-A0A970CBW8-F1
#
_cell.length_a   1.000
_cell.length_b   1.000
_cell.length_c   1.000
_cell.angle_alpha   90.00
_cell.angle_beta   90.00
_cell.angle_gamma   90.00
#
_symmetry.space_group_name_H-M   'P 1'
#
loop_
_entity.id
_entity.type
_entity.pdbx_description
1 polymer ?
#
loop_
_entity_poly.entity_id
_entity_poly.type
_entity_poly.pdbx_seq_one_letter_code
_entity_poly.pdbx_strand_id
1 'polypeptide(L)'
;MTLGCVVLASGESVRFGSNKLLADFAGEPMLRRLFAVLPEGLKSIVVTRSLAVRDLAQAYGLPCILHHLPEVRDTIRLGLSALADTDGCLFCVGDQPLLTRRTLE
;
A
#
# COMPACT_ATOMS: atom_id res chain seq x y z
N MET A 1 -4.40 20.78 7.42
CA MET A 1 -3.56 20.15 6.39
C MET A 1 -4.00 18.70 6.30
N THR A 2 -4.42 18.25 5.12
CA THR A 2 -4.83 16.87 4.84
C THR A 2 -3.69 16.19 4.10
N LEU A 3 -3.12 15.14 4.68
CA LEU A 3 -2.08 14.35 4.03
C LEU A 3 -2.68 13.06 3.46
N GLY A 4 -2.22 12.70 2.26
CA GLY A 4 -2.50 11.43 1.62
C GLY A 4 -1.37 10.42 1.82
N CYS A 5 -1.66 9.14 1.66
CA CYS A 5 -0.66 8.08 1.58
C CYS A 5 -0.99 7.10 0.46
N VAL A 6 -0.03 6.90 -0.43
CA VAL A 6 -0.09 5.82 -1.42
C VAL A 6 0.73 4.64 -0.89
N VAL A 7 0.06 3.53 -0.63
CA VAL A 7 0.70 2.25 -0.37
C VAL A 7 1.02 1.58 -1.71
N LEU A 8 2.31 1.55 -2.05
CA LEU A 8 2.83 0.99 -3.29
C LEU A 8 2.89 -0.53 -3.19
N ALA A 9 1.94 -1.21 -3.84
CA ALA A 9 1.76 -2.65 -3.75
C ALA A 9 1.67 -3.35 -5.12
N SER A 10 2.26 -2.74 -6.16
CA SER A 10 2.21 -3.21 -7.54
C SER A 10 3.44 -3.99 -8.00
N GLY A 11 4.37 -4.34 -7.10
CA GLY A 11 5.55 -5.14 -7.45
C GLY A 11 5.22 -6.60 -7.76
N GLU A 12 5.92 -7.20 -8.72
CA GLU A 12 5.72 -8.61 -9.13
C GLU A 12 6.44 -9.61 -8.22
N SER A 13 7.32 -9.14 -7.34
CA SER A 13 8.05 -9.98 -6.38
C SER A 13 8.90 -11.10 -7.04
N VAL A 14 9.36 -10.88 -8.29
CA VAL A 14 10.13 -11.86 -9.08
C VAL A 14 11.31 -12.45 -8.31
N ARG A 15 12.11 -11.62 -7.63
CA ARG A 15 13.27 -12.09 -6.84
C ARG A 15 12.88 -12.87 -5.58
N PHE A 16 11.69 -12.61 -5.06
CA PHE A 16 11.16 -13.28 -3.87
C PHE A 16 10.55 -14.65 -4.22
N GLY A 17 10.20 -14.88 -5.50
CA GLY A 17 9.67 -16.16 -6.01
C GLY A 17 8.18 -16.38 -5.74
N SER A 18 7.53 -15.50 -4.99
CA SER A 18 6.09 -15.50 -4.71
C SER A 18 5.64 -14.08 -4.36
N ASN A 19 4.34 -13.86 -4.13
CA ASN A 19 3.86 -12.55 -3.70
C ASN A 19 4.34 -12.21 -2.28
N LYS A 20 5.45 -11.45 -2.18
CA LYS A 20 6.10 -11.10 -0.90
C LYS A 20 5.18 -10.37 0.07
N LEU A 21 4.21 -9.60 -0.44
CA LEU A 21 3.28 -8.82 0.38
C LEU A 21 2.32 -9.73 1.16
N LEU A 22 2.11 -10.94 0.66
CA LEU A 22 1.27 -11.97 1.27
C LEU A 22 2.08 -13.05 2.00
N ALA A 23 3.42 -12.98 1.93
CA ALA A 23 4.27 -13.90 2.66
C ALA A 23 4.08 -13.72 4.16
N ASP A 24 4.15 -14.83 4.90
CA ASP A 24 4.08 -14.80 6.35
C ASP A 24 5.25 -14.00 6.91
N PHE A 25 4.93 -13.03 7.75
CA PHE A 25 5.89 -12.32 8.57
C PHE A 25 5.37 -12.28 10.01
N ALA A 26 5.91 -13.18 10.83
CA ALA A 26 5.51 -13.34 12.23
C ALA A 26 4.00 -13.63 12.40
N GLY A 27 3.47 -14.57 11.60
CA GLY A 27 2.13 -15.13 11.74
C GLY A 27 1.02 -14.42 10.97
N GLU A 28 1.34 -13.42 10.14
CA GLU A 28 0.38 -12.76 9.26
C GLU A 28 1.01 -12.23 7.96
N PRO A 29 0.22 -11.91 6.92
CA PRO A 29 0.73 -11.30 5.70
C PRO A 29 1.57 -10.05 5.97
N MET A 30 2.77 -9.98 5.40
CA MET A 30 3.71 -8.86 5.56
C MET A 30 3.04 -7.48 5.40
N LEU A 31 2.17 -7.32 4.40
CA LEU A 31 1.50 -6.05 4.11
C LEU A 31 0.51 -5.64 5.21
N ARG A 32 -0.06 -6.59 5.96
CA ARG A 32 -1.01 -6.29 7.05
C ARG A 32 -0.34 -5.52 8.19
N ARG A 33 0.96 -5.74 8.41
CA ARG A 33 1.76 -4.96 9.38
C ARG A 33 1.76 -3.48 9.03
N LEU A 34 1.93 -3.15 7.75
CA LEU A 34 1.88 -1.76 7.29
C LEU A 34 0.49 -1.16 7.52
N PHE A 35 -0.58 -1.90 7.19
CA PHE A 35 -1.95 -1.42 7.39
C PHE A 35 -2.25 -1.08 8.86
N ALA A 36 -1.71 -1.87 9.79
CA ALA A 36 -1.88 -1.65 11.23
C ALA A 36 -1.21 -0.39 11.77
N VAL A 37 -0.21 0.14 11.07
CA VAL A 37 0.55 1.32 11.53
C VAL A 37 0.16 2.61 10.80
N LEU A 38 -0.68 2.55 9.76
CA LEU A 38 -1.20 3.74 9.08
C LEU A 38 -1.97 4.63 10.09
N PRO A 39 -1.63 5.92 10.20
CA PRO A 39 -2.37 6.85 11.04
C PRO A 39 -3.81 7.07 10.56
N GLU A 40 -4.79 7.15 11.48
CA GLU A 40 -6.21 7.35 11.15
C GLU A 40 -6.47 8.68 10.41
N GLY A 41 -5.66 9.71 10.67
CA GLY A 41 -5.75 11.01 9.98
C GLY A 41 -5.12 11.05 8.59
N LEU A 42 -4.49 9.97 8.15
CA LEU A 42 -3.79 9.89 6.87
C LEU A 42 -4.69 9.24 5.82
N LYS A 43 -5.10 10.01 4.79
CA LYS A 43 -5.98 9.51 3.72
C LYS A 43 -5.21 8.49 2.87
N SER A 44 -5.35 7.22 3.21
CA SER A 44 -4.50 6.15 2.67
C SER A 44 -5.20 5.36 1.58
N ILE A 45 -4.50 5.04 0.49
CA ILE A 45 -4.99 4.19 -0.60
C ILE A 45 -3.94 3.15 -0.99
N VAL A 46 -4.38 1.91 -1.20
CA VAL A 46 -3.53 0.83 -1.70
C VAL A 46 -3.61 0.81 -3.23
N VAL A 47 -2.47 0.75 -3.91
CA VAL A 47 -2.45 0.59 -5.37
C VAL A 47 -1.68 -0.68 -5.70
N THR A 48 -2.35 -1.61 -6.39
CA THR A 48 -1.83 -2.96 -6.64
C THR A 48 -2.20 -3.51 -8.01
N ARG A 49 -1.40 -4.49 -8.47
CA ARG A 49 -1.70 -5.36 -9.61
C ARG A 49 -2.20 -6.75 -9.19
N SER A 50 -2.24 -7.04 -7.89
CA SER A 50 -2.60 -8.35 -7.34
C SER A 50 -4.02 -8.34 -6.77
N LEU A 51 -4.87 -9.23 -7.28
CA LEU A 51 -6.22 -9.43 -6.75
C LEU A 51 -6.20 -9.81 -5.26
N ALA A 52 -5.32 -10.71 -4.85
CA ALA A 52 -5.21 -11.12 -3.46
C ALA A 52 -4.77 -9.98 -2.52
N VAL A 53 -3.95 -9.04 -3.01
CA VAL A 53 -3.59 -7.83 -2.24
C VAL A 53 -4.77 -6.87 -2.13
N ARG A 54 -5.55 -6.70 -3.20
CA ARG A 54 -6.80 -5.92 -3.16
C ARG A 54 -7.74 -6.50 -2.12
N ASP A 55 -7.95 -7.81 -2.14
CA ASP A 55 -8.86 -8.49 -1.22
C ASP A 55 -8.40 -8.35 0.23
N LEU A 56 -7.08 -8.44 0.50
CA LEU A 56 -6.50 -8.16 1.82
C LEU A 56 -6.75 -6.71 2.27
N ALA A 57 -6.56 -5.72 1.39
CA ALA A 57 -6.80 -4.31 1.69
C ALA A 57 -8.28 -4.04 1.99
N GLN A 58 -9.19 -4.61 1.19
CA GLN A 58 -10.63 -4.49 1.39
C GLN A 58 -11.09 -5.15 2.69
N ALA A 59 -10.58 -6.34 3.02
CA ALA A 59 -10.84 -7.01 4.29
C ALA A 59 -10.35 -6.19 5.50
N TYR A 60 -9.32 -5.37 5.31
CA TYR A 60 -8.82 -4.43 6.33
C TYR A 60 -9.60 -3.10 6.36
N GLY A 61 -10.45 -2.82 5.36
CA GLY A 61 -11.20 -1.57 5.25
C GLY A 61 -10.45 -0.43 4.58
N LEU A 62 -9.35 -0.71 3.86
CA LEU A 62 -8.60 0.29 3.11
C LEU A 62 -9.10 0.39 1.65
N PRO A 63 -9.26 1.61 1.10
CA PRO A 63 -9.57 1.77 -0.30
C PRO A 63 -8.40 1.26 -1.16
N CYS A 64 -8.72 0.63 -2.29
CA CYS A 64 -7.73 -0.02 -3.14
C CYS A 64 -8.03 0.23 -4.62
N ILE A 65 -6.98 0.54 -5.38
CA ILE A 65 -6.98 0.58 -6.85
C ILE A 65 -6.29 -0.68 -7.35
N LEU A 66 -7.05 -1.51 -8.07
CA LEU A 66 -6.50 -2.59 -8.86
C LEU A 66 -6.24 -2.08 -10.29
N HIS A 67 -5.04 -2.31 -10.83
CA HIS A 67 -4.71 -1.93 -12.20
C HIS A 67 -3.92 -3.02 -12.94
N HIS A 68 -3.83 -2.88 -14.27
CA HIS A 68 -3.09 -3.78 -15.16
C HIS A 68 -2.01 -3.07 -15.99
N LEU A 69 -1.74 -1.80 -15.67
CA LEU A 69 -0.75 -1.00 -16.38
C LEU A 69 0.69 -1.52 -16.14
N PRO A 70 1.57 -1.43 -17.15
CA PRO A 70 2.85 -2.13 -17.14
C PRO A 70 3.94 -1.44 -16.31
N GLU A 71 3.85 -0.13 -16.10
CA GLU A 71 4.94 0.61 -15.47
C GLU A 71 4.76 0.74 -13.95
N VAL A 72 5.86 0.67 -13.20
CA VAL A 72 5.84 0.95 -11.76
C VAL A 72 5.32 2.38 -11.49
N ARG A 73 5.62 3.32 -12.39
CA ARG A 73 5.22 4.74 -12.35
C ARG A 73 3.70 4.90 -12.32
N ASP A 74 2.96 3.97 -12.92
CA ASP A 74 1.49 4.03 -12.94
C ASP A 74 0.90 3.93 -11.53
N THR A 75 1.54 3.17 -10.65
CA THR A 75 1.15 3.07 -9.23
C THR A 75 1.12 4.45 -8.56
N ILE A 76 2.17 5.25 -8.82
CA ILE A 76 2.32 6.60 -8.27
C ILE A 76 1.26 7.52 -8.89
N ARG A 77 1.12 7.51 -10.23
CA ARG A 77 0.16 8.37 -10.94
C ARG A 77 -1.27 8.11 -10.51
N LEU A 78 -1.67 6.84 -10.41
CA LEU A 78 -3.01 6.43 -9.98
C LEU A 78 -3.28 6.82 -8.53
N GLY A 79 -2.32 6.54 -7.63
CA GLY A 79 -2.45 6.90 -6.21
C GLY A 79 -2.57 8.40 -5.99
N LEU A 80 -1.72 9.20 -6.63
CA LEU A 80 -1.80 10.66 -6.56
C LEU A 80 -3.10 11.21 -7.15
N SER A 81 -3.57 10.64 -8.26
CA SER A 81 -4.85 11.07 -8.87
C SER A 81 -6.03 10.82 -7.93
N ALA A 82 -6.00 9.74 -7.15
CA ALA A 82 -7.04 9.43 -6.16
C ALA A 82 -6.95 10.27 -4.87
N LEU A 83 -5.81 10.92 -4.64
CA LEU A 83 -5.52 11.77 -3.49
C LEU A 83 -5.34 13.24 -3.89
N ALA A 84 -5.90 13.64 -5.04
CA ALA A 84 -5.72 14.98 -5.62
C ALA A 84 -6.26 16.12 -4.74
N ASP A 85 -7.10 15.81 -3.75
CA ASP A 85 -7.67 16.73 -2.77
C ASP A 85 -6.83 16.86 -1.47
N THR A 86 -5.64 16.24 -1.42
CA THR A 86 -4.72 16.32 -0.28
C THR A 86 -3.63 17.38 -0.48
N ASP A 87 -3.16 17.99 0.60
CA ASP A 87 -2.12 19.03 0.59
C ASP A 87 -0.71 18.47 0.34
N GLY A 88 -0.54 17.16 0.50
CA GLY A 88 0.72 16.46 0.35
C GLY A 88 0.52 14.95 0.43
N CYS A 89 1.49 14.18 -0.07
CA CYS A 89 1.37 12.73 -0.15
C CYS A 89 2.64 12.02 0.31
N LEU A 90 2.46 11.03 1.19
CA LEU A 90 3.47 10.05 1.55
C LEU A 90 3.41 8.86 0.58
N PHE A 91 4.57 8.25 0.30
CA PHE A 91 4.65 6.96 -0.38
C PHE A 91 5.17 5.91 0.60
N CYS A 92 4.35 4.90 0.90
CA CYS A 92 4.75 3.75 1.72
C CYS A 92 4.96 2.54 0.81
N VAL A 93 6.13 1.91 0.89
CA VAL A 93 6.39 0.68 0.15
C VAL A 93 5.81 -0.49 0.94
N GLY A 94 4.99 -1.33 0.29
CA GLY A 94 4.22 -2.38 0.98
C GLY A 94 5.05 -3.47 1.68
N ASP A 95 6.35 -3.56 1.40
CA ASP A 95 7.26 -4.59 1.90
C ASP A 95 8.17 -4.10 3.04
N GLN A 96 7.75 -3.06 3.78
CA GLN A 96 8.44 -2.55 4.96
C GLN A 96 7.69 -2.93 6.26
N PRO A 97 7.67 -4.22 6.66
CA PRO A 97 6.85 -4.70 7.79
C PRO A 97 7.28 -4.20 9.17
N LEU A 98 8.44 -3.54 9.25
CA LEU A 98 8.99 -2.96 10.47
C LEU A 98 8.70 -1.46 10.60
N LEU A 99 7.97 -0.86 9.65
CA LEU A 99 7.47 0.49 9.81
C LEU A 99 6.60 0.57 11.07
N THR A 100 6.75 1.66 11.80
CA THR A 100 6.00 1.92 13.03
C THR A 100 5.13 3.14 12.83
N ARG A 101 4.09 3.30 13.67
CA ARG A 101 3.24 4.49 13.64
C ARG A 101 4.08 5.77 13.80
N ARG A 102 5.06 5.77 14.70
CA ARG A 102 6.00 6.89 14.92
C ARG A 102 6.81 7.26 13.67
N THR A 103 7.01 6.35 12.72
CA THR A 103 7.70 6.65 11.46
C THR A 103 6.82 7.45 10.50
N LEU A 104 5.49 7.39 10.68
CA LEU A 104 4.48 7.99 9.80
C LEU A 104 3.80 9.23 10.40
N GLU A 105 4.15 9.58 11.64
CA GLU A 105 3.74 10.80 12.37
C GLU A 105 4.75 11.93 12.18
#